data_AF-A0A6G3X114-F1
#
_entry.id   AF-A0A6G3X114-F1
#
_cell.length_a   1.000
_cell.length_b   1.000
_cell.length_c   1.000
_cell.angle_alpha   90.00
_cell.angle_beta   90.00
_cell.angle_gamma   90.00
#
_symmetry.space_group_name_H-M   'P 1'
#
loop_
_entity.id
_entity.type
_entity.pdbx_description
1 polymer ?
#
loop_
_entity_poly.entity_id
_entity_poly.type
_entity_poly.pdbx_seq_one_letter_code
_entity_poly.pdbx_strand_id
1 'polypeptide(L)' 'LLQQEGIFAGVSTGAALHAAIGVGNKAVKAGESADIVFVVADGGWKYLSTGVYTAETTEAAIETLQGQLWA' A
#
# COMPACT_ATOMS: atom_id res chain seq x y z
N LEU A 1 -1.00 -2.11 6.32
CA LEU A 1 -0.77 -3.51 5.89
C LEU A 1 0.22 -4.21 6.81
N LEU A 2 1.51 -3.86 6.84
CA LEU A 2 2.49 -4.53 7.74
C LEU A 2 2.08 -4.48 9.22
N GLN A 3 1.78 -3.30 9.75
CA GLN A 3 1.50 -3.13 11.18
C GLN A 3 0.22 -3.85 11.66
N GLN A 4 -0.79 -3.97 10.80
CA GLN A 4 -2.09 -4.54 11.15
C GLN A 4 -2.18 -6.03 10.79
N GLU A 5 -1.60 -6.45 9.66
CA GLU A 5 -1.78 -7.77 9.07
C GLU A 5 -0.47 -8.59 8.97
N GLY A 6 0.68 -8.01 9.35
CA GLY A 6 1.98 -8.69 9.26
C GLY A 6 2.54 -8.86 7.84
N ILE A 7 1.85 -8.34 6.81
CA ILE A 7 2.25 -8.49 5.41
C ILE A 7 3.23 -7.37 5.01
N PHE A 8 4.50 -7.73 4.80
CA PHE A 8 5.53 -6.80 4.31
C PHE A 8 5.53 -6.73 2.78
N ALA A 9 4.65 -5.89 2.22
CA ALA A 9 4.47 -5.73 0.79
C ALA A 9 5.26 -4.55 0.19
N GLY A 10 5.46 -4.59 -1.13
CA GLY A 10 6.01 -3.48 -1.88
C GLY A 10 5.08 -2.28 -2.00
N VAL A 11 5.63 -1.17 -2.51
CA VAL A 11 4.95 0.14 -2.57
C VAL A 11 3.66 0.09 -3.42
N SER A 12 3.70 -0.58 -4.58
CA SER A 12 2.54 -0.72 -5.47
C SER A 12 1.35 -1.43 -4.80
N THR A 13 1.61 -2.35 -3.88
CA THR A 13 0.57 -3.02 -3.09
C THR A 13 -0.16 -2.04 -2.18
N GLY A 14 0.53 -1.02 -1.66
CA GLY A 14 -0.09 0.07 -0.89
C GLY A 14 -1.13 0.83 -1.72
N ALA A 15 -0.83 1.09 -3.00
CA ALA A 15 -1.78 1.72 -3.92
C ALA A 15 -2.98 0.81 -4.22
N ALA A 16 -2.74 -0.47 -4.48
CA ALA A 16 -3.82 -1.45 -4.70
C ALA A 16 -4.75 -1.58 -3.49
N LEU A 17 -4.18 -1.69 -2.28
CA LEU A 17 -4.94 -1.75 -1.03
C LEU A 17 -5.72 -0.45 -0.77
N HIS A 18 -5.13 0.72 -1.08
CA HIS A 18 -5.83 1.99 -0.94
C HIS A 18 -7.10 2.03 -1.81
N ALA A 19 -7.01 1.58 -3.07
CA ALA A 19 -8.17 1.46 -3.94
C ALA A 19 -9.19 0.43 -3.41
N ALA A 20 -8.73 -0.73 -2.93
CA ALA A 20 -9.57 -1.78 -2.37
C ALA A 20 -10.37 -1.30 -1.13
N ILE A 21 -9.73 -0.55 -0.22
CA ILE A 21 -10.40 0.11 0.92
C ILE A 21 -11.46 1.09 0.42
N GLY A 22 -11.16 1.87 -0.63
CA GLY A 22 -12.13 2.75 -1.27
C GLY A 22 -13.36 2.02 -1.81
N VAL A 23 -13.17 0.84 -2.43
CA VAL A 23 -14.26 -0.03 -2.89
C VAL A 23 -15.06 -0.59 -1.71
N GLY A 24 -14.40 -1.09 -0.66
CA GLY A 24 -15.07 -1.59 0.55
C GLY A 24 -15.92 -0.53 1.24
N ASN A 25 -15.39 0.70 1.36
CA ASN A 25 -16.14 1.83 1.91
C ASN A 25 -17.39 2.18 1.09
N LYS A 26 -17.40 1.96 -0.23
CA LYS A 26 -18.59 2.16 -1.07
C LYS A 26 -19.63 1.07 -0.82
N ALA A 27 -19.22 -0.19 -0.74
CA ALA A 27 -20.13 -1.31 -0.44
C ALA A 27 -20.79 -1.15 0.94
N VAL A 28 -20.00 -0.78 1.97
CA VAL A 28 -20.52 -0.48 3.31
C VAL A 28 -21.56 0.63 3.28
N LYS A 29 -21.30 1.73 2.56
CA LYS A 29 -22.25 2.84 2.42
C LYS A 29 -23.54 2.45 1.70
N ALA A 30 -23.46 1.51 0.76
CA ALA A 30 -24.60 0.98 0.02
C ALA A 30 -25.37 -0.11 0.80
N GLY A 31 -24.84 -0.61 1.92
CA GLY A 31 -25.41 -1.75 2.64
C GLY A 31 -25.27 -3.08 1.90
N GLU A 32 -24.27 -3.18 1.02
CA GLU A 32 -24.04 -4.35 0.17
C GLU A 32 -22.92 -5.24 0.73
N SER A 33 -23.08 -6.56 0.60
CA SER A 33 -21.99 -7.51 0.85
C SER A 33 -20.97 -7.44 -0.30
N ALA A 34 -19.68 -7.47 0.02
CA ALA A 34 -18.63 -7.47 -0.97
C ALA A 34 -17.44 -8.34 -0.52
N ASP A 35 -17.02 -9.25 -1.39
CA ASP A 35 -15.74 -9.94 -1.29
C ASP A 35 -14.73 -9.25 -2.23
N ILE A 36 -13.72 -8.62 -1.66
CA ILE A 36 -12.78 -7.78 -2.41
C ILE A 36 -11.40 -8.42 -2.45
N VAL A 37 -10.95 -8.74 -3.65
CA VAL A 37 -9.60 -9.26 -3.93
C VAL A 37 -8.73 -8.14 -4.47
N PHE A 38 -7.52 -8.01 -3.94
CA PHE A 38 -6.47 -7.16 -4.52
C PHE A 38 -5.14 -7.91 -4.55
N VAL A 39 -4.23 -7.49 -5.43
CA VAL A 39 -2.96 -8.18 -5.67
C VAL A 39 -1.87 -7.62 -4.77
N VAL A 40 -1.11 -8.52 -4.16
CA VAL A 40 0.22 -8.23 -3.57
C VAL A 40 1.27 -8.63 -4.60
N ALA A 41 1.78 -7.64 -5.35
CA ALA A 41 2.60 -7.90 -6.54
C ALA A 41 4.04 -8.33 -6.20
N ASP A 42 4.57 -7.84 -5.08
CA ASP A 42 5.89 -8.16 -4.56
C ASP A 42 6.01 -7.86 -3.06
N GLY A 43 7.11 -8.34 -2.46
CA GLY A 43 7.47 -8.03 -1.08
C GLY A 43 8.20 -6.69 -0.94
N GLY A 44 8.19 -6.13 0.27
CA GLY A 44 8.82 -4.83 0.57
C GLY A 44 10.36 -4.82 0.45
N TRP A 45 11.00 -6.00 0.38
CA TRP A 45 12.45 -6.17 0.45
C TRP A 45 13.23 -5.35 -0.58
N LYS A 46 12.77 -5.29 -1.83
CA LYS A 46 13.47 -4.54 -2.90
C LYS A 46 13.43 -3.02 -2.69
N TYR A 47 12.56 -2.53 -1.80
CA TYR A 47 12.40 -1.12 -1.50
C TYR A 47 13.12 -0.69 -0.21
N LEU A 48 13.79 -1.59 0.50
CA LEU A 48 14.51 -1.25 1.74
C LEU A 48 15.62 -0.22 1.52
N SER A 49 16.29 -0.26 0.36
CA SER A 49 17.37 0.67 0.01
C SER A 49 16.89 2.03 -0.47
N THR A 50 15.58 2.25 -0.63
CA THR A 50 15.04 3.52 -1.13
C THR A 50 14.95 4.58 -0.04
N GLY A 51 14.95 4.16 1.23
CA GLY A 51 14.73 5.03 2.39
C GLY A 51 13.25 5.20 2.77
N VAL A 52 12.31 4.66 1.99
CA VAL A 52 10.86 4.88 2.18
C VAL A 52 10.36 4.39 3.53
N TYR A 53 10.89 3.28 4.05
CA TYR A 53 10.42 2.66 5.30
C TYR A 53 11.08 3.23 6.55
N THR A 54 12.14 4.04 6.40
CA THR A 54 12.90 4.61 7.52
C THR A 54 12.79 6.13 7.59
N ALA A 55 12.07 6.75 6.67
CA ALA A 55 11.82 8.19 6.68
C ALA A 55 11.07 8.61 7.96
N GLU A 56 11.46 9.75 8.53
CA GLU A 56 10.88 10.25 9.79
C GLU A 56 9.43 10.75 9.62
N THR A 57 9.06 11.16 8.42
CA THR A 57 7.73 11.67 8.08
C THR A 57 7.21 11.05 6.78
N THR A 58 5.90 11.12 6.60
CA THR A 58 5.24 10.69 5.35
C THR A 58 5.72 11.54 4.16
N GLU A 59 5.88 12.84 4.36
CA GLU A 59 6.36 13.76 3.33
C GLU A 59 7.78 13.38 2.88
N ALA A 60 8.68 13.10 3.82
CA ALA A 60 10.03 12.62 3.51
C ALA A 60 9.98 11.26 2.78
N ALA A 61 9.11 10.34 3.20
CA ALA A 61 8.93 9.06 2.50
C ALA A 61 8.49 9.26 1.04
N ILE A 62 7.56 10.20 0.78
CA ILE A 62 7.12 10.54 -0.57
C ILE A 62 8.28 11.08 -1.41
N GLU A 63 9.11 11.97 -0.84
CA GLU A 63 10.30 12.49 -1.53
C GLU A 63 11.26 11.36 -1.92
N THR A 64 11.47 10.35 -1.06
CA THR A 64 12.33 9.19 -1.41
C THR A 64 11.79 8.37 -2.58
N LEU A 65 10.47 8.36 -2.80
CA LEU A 65 9.83 7.65 -3.90
C LEU A 65 9.83 8.46 -5.20
N GLN A 66 9.99 9.78 -5.15
CA GLN A 66 10.05 10.61 -6.35
C GLN A 66 11.29 10.24 -7.18
N GLY A 67 11.08 9.98 -8.48
CA GLY A 67 12.15 9.58 -9.40
C GLY A 67 12.54 8.10 -9.34
N GLN A 68 11.86 7.27 -8.55
CA GLN A 68 12.06 5.82 -8.52
C GLN A 68 10.91 5.06 -9.20
N LEU A 69 11.24 3.92 -9.81
CA LEU A 69 10.25 2.98 -10.32
C LEU A 69 9.87 1.99 -9.21
N TRP A 70 8.57 1.80 -9.00
CA TRP A 70 8.02 0.95 -7.95
C TRP A 70 6.91 0.01 -8.44
N ALA A 71 6.80 -0.12 -9.76
CA ALA A 71 6.01 -1.07 -10.51
C ALA A 71 6.63 -1.26 -11.90
#